data_AF-A0AAW2XM36-F1
#
_entry.id   AF-A0AAW2XM36-F1
#
_cell.length_a   1.000
_cell.length_b   1.000
_cell.length_c   1.000
_cell.angle_alpha   90.00
_cell.angle_beta   90.00
_cell.angle_gamma   90.00
#
_symmetry.space_group_name_H-M   'P 1'
#
loop_
_entity.id
_entity.type
_entity.pdbx_description
1 polymer ?
#
loop_
_entity_poly.entity_id
_entity_poly.type
_entity_poly.pdbx_seq_one_letter_code
_entity_poly.pdbx_strand_id
1 'polypeptide(L)'
;MTTAPVLAMPDSSQPFVVETDACGKGIRAVLMQGGKPIAYLSKALAAKNLGLSTYEKEFLALLLPVTKWRHCKDRVDRPGK
;
A
#
# COMPACT_ATOMS: atom_id res chain seq x y z
N MET A 1 -12.86 -6.32 -21.74
CA MET A 1 -11.72 -7.20 -21.42
C MET A 1 -11.02 -6.63 -20.20
N THR A 2 -11.23 -7.20 -19.02
CA THR A 2 -10.55 -6.74 -17.79
C THR A 2 -9.40 -7.70 -17.53
N THR A 3 -8.20 -7.38 -18.02
CA THR A 3 -7.01 -8.18 -17.76
C THR A 3 -6.55 -7.88 -16.34
N ALA A 4 -6.65 -8.86 -15.44
CA ALA A 4 -6.09 -8.72 -14.10
C ALA A 4 -4.56 -8.53 -14.24
N PRO A 5 -3.97 -7.46 -13.67
CA PRO A 5 -2.53 -7.26 -13.74
C PRO A 5 -1.84 -8.42 -13.01
N VAL A 6 -0.86 -9.03 -13.67
CA VAL A 6 -0.05 -10.08 -13.07
C VAL A 6 0.78 -9.46 -11.96
N LEU A 7 0.46 -9.82 -10.71
CA LEU A 7 1.19 -9.34 -9.54
C LEU A 7 2.58 -9.99 -9.54
N ALA A 8 3.62 -9.16 -9.47
CA ALA A 8 4.98 -9.64 -9.35
C ALA A 8 5.22 -10.23 -7.95
N MET A 9 6.04 -11.28 -7.87
CA MET A 9 6.50 -11.81 -6.59
C MET A 9 7.38 -10.77 -5.88
N PRO A 10 7.16 -10.48 -4.59
CA PRO A 10 8.00 -9.55 -3.85
C PRO A 10 9.40 -10.13 -3.70
N ASP A 11 10.42 -9.31 -3.97
CA ASP A 11 11.82 -9.69 -3.78
C ASP A 11 12.44 -8.78 -2.70
N SER A 12 12.89 -9.43 -1.63
CA SER A 12 13.44 -8.80 -0.43
C SER A 12 14.77 -8.09 -0.65
N SER A 13 15.43 -8.31 -1.79
CA SER A 13 16.72 -7.70 -2.12
C SER A 13 16.60 -6.31 -2.78
N GLN A 14 15.40 -5.86 -3.14
CA GLN A 14 15.20 -4.55 -3.77
C GLN A 14 14.31 -3.64 -2.92
N PRO A 15 14.46 -2.31 -3.06
CA PRO A 15 13.62 -1.37 -2.35
C PRO A 15 12.17 -1.45 -2.84
N PHE A 16 11.25 -1.42 -1.87
CA PHE A 16 9.83 -1.26 -2.13
C PHE A 16 9.46 0.21 -2.23
N VAL A 17 8.72 0.57 -3.27
CA VAL A 17 8.10 1.89 -3.45
C VAL A 17 6.62 1.78 -3.13
N VAL A 18 6.09 2.66 -2.29
CA VAL A 18 4.66 2.72 -1.98
C VAL A 18 4.13 4.02 -2.54
N GLU A 19 3.22 3.92 -3.50
CA GLU A 19 2.45 5.06 -4.00
C GLU A 19 1.09 5.06 -3.31
N THR A 20 0.65 6.24 -2.86
CA THR A 20 -0.63 6.40 -2.18
C THR A 20 -1.44 7.49 -2.86
N ASP A 21 -2.75 7.28 -2.91
CA ASP A 21 -3.73 8.24 -3.42
C ASP A 21 -4.90 8.28 -2.44
N ALA A 22 -5.26 9.47 -1.96
CA ALA A 22 -6.44 9.68 -1.15
C ALA A 22 -7.44 10.56 -1.88
N CYS A 23 -8.70 10.14 -1.87
CA CYS A 23 -9.81 10.96 -2.34
C CYS A 23 -10.82 11.15 -1.20
N GLY A 24 -11.77 12.06 -1.39
CA GLY A 24 -12.80 12.34 -0.37
C GLY A 24 -13.63 11.11 0.06
N LYS A 25 -13.63 10.03 -0.73
CA LYS A 25 -14.44 8.83 -0.51
C LYS A 25 -13.63 7.58 -0.15
N GLY A 26 -12.32 7.59 -0.31
CA GLY A 26 -11.52 6.38 -0.25
C GLY A 26 -10.02 6.66 -0.30
N ILE A 27 -9.26 5.68 0.13
CA ILE A 27 -7.79 5.69 0.07
C ILE A 27 -7.32 4.49 -0.74
N ARG A 28 -6.24 4.66 -1.47
CA ARG A 28 -5.60 3.65 -2.28
C ARG A 28 -4.09 3.69 -2.08
N ALA A 29 -3.48 2.54 -2.24
CA ALA A 29 -2.04 2.41 -2.28
C ALA A 29 -1.61 1.28 -3.19
N VAL A 30 -0.46 1.46 -3.82
CA VAL A 30 0.17 0.48 -4.69
C VAL A 30 1.57 0.22 -4.17
N LEU A 31 1.88 -1.05 -3.91
CA LEU A 31 3.23 -1.50 -3.65
C LEU A 31 3.88 -1.81 -4.98
N MET A 32 5.00 -1.15 -5.27
CA MET A 32 5.78 -1.35 -6.48
C MET A 32 7.22 -1.73 -6.16
N GLN A 33 7.85 -2.45 -7.08
CA GLN A 33 9.26 -2.78 -7.04
C GLN A 33 9.79 -2.90 -8.47
N GLY A 34 10.93 -2.28 -8.76
CA GLY A 34 11.52 -2.30 -10.11
C GLY A 34 10.54 -1.84 -11.21
N GLY A 35 9.64 -0.91 -10.90
CA GLY A 35 8.61 -0.41 -11.82
C GLY A 35 7.43 -1.37 -12.06
N LYS A 36 7.32 -2.47 -11.28
CA LYS A 36 6.22 -3.44 -11.39
C LYS A 36 5.34 -3.41 -10.15
N PRO A 37 4.01 -3.47 -10.29
CA PRO A 37 3.09 -3.57 -9.16
C PRO A 37 3.13 -4.97 -8.55
N ILE A 38 3.31 -5.02 -7.23
CA ILE A 38 3.31 -6.23 -6.40
C ILE A 38 1.96 -6.43 -5.73
N ALA A 39 1.39 -5.35 -5.19
CA ALA A 39 0.14 -5.41 -4.44
C ALA A 39 -0.64 -4.10 -4.58
N TYR A 40 -1.96 -4.25 -4.63
CA TYR A 40 -2.90 -3.14 -4.60
C TYR A 40 -3.67 -3.17 -3.30
N LEU A 41 -3.83 -2.01 -2.68
CA LEU A 41 -4.67 -1.81 -1.51
C LEU A 41 -5.65 -0.69 -1.81
N SER A 42 -6.94 -0.97 -1.69
CA SER A 42 -7.97 0.06 -1.79
C SER A 42 -8.95 -0.11 -0.65
N LYS A 43 -9.24 0.97 0.07
CA LYS A 43 -10.21 0.96 1.17
C LYS A 43 -11.11 2.18 1.08
N ALA A 44 -12.42 1.94 1.05
CA ALA A 44 -13.39 3.01 1.19
C ALA A 44 -13.31 3.62 2.60
N LEU A 45 -13.41 4.95 2.69
CA LEU A 45 -13.45 5.62 3.98
C LEU A 45 -14.82 5.36 4.62
N ALA A 46 -14.81 4.90 5.87
CA ALA A 46 -16.04 4.77 6.65
C ALA A 46 -16.67 6.15 6.88
N ALA A 47 -17.98 6.21 7.15
CA ALA A 47 -18.70 7.47 7.38
C ALA A 47 -18.01 8.39 8.40
N LYS A 48 -17.47 7.80 9.48
CA LYS A 48 -16.65 8.49 10.48
C LYS A 48 -15.38 9.15 9.95
N ASN A 49 -14.81 8.63 8.88
CA ASN A 49 -13.57 9.12 8.27
C ASN A 49 -13.83 10.06 7.07
N LEU A 50 -15.09 10.23 6.64
CA LEU A 50 -15.43 11.15 5.54
C LEU A 50 -15.26 12.61 5.95
N GLY A 51 -15.50 12.94 7.22
CA GLY A 51 -15.32 14.28 7.78
C GLY A 51 -13.86 14.67 8.08
N LEU A 52 -12.91 13.74 7.91
CA LEU A 52 -11.49 14.03 8.12
C LEU A 52 -10.98 15.03 7.08
N SER A 53 -9.99 15.84 7.49
CA SER A 53 -9.27 16.72 6.58
C SER A 53 -8.56 15.92 5.49
N THR A 54 -8.24 16.57 4.37
CA THR A 54 -7.45 15.94 3.29
C THR A 54 -6.12 15.41 3.84
N TYR A 55 -5.47 16.16 4.73
CA TYR A 55 -4.21 15.76 5.35
C TYR A 55 -4.32 14.45 6.15
N GLU A 56 -5.35 14.30 6.98
CA GLU A 56 -5.56 13.07 7.74
C GLU A 56 -5.88 11.88 6.83
N LYS A 57 -6.60 12.12 5.73
CA LYS A 57 -6.91 11.08 4.73
C LYS A 57 -5.63 10.61 4.01
N GLU A 58 -4.75 11.53 3.62
CA GLU A 58 -3.43 11.22 3.07
C GLU A 58 -2.58 10.44 4.08
N PHE A 59 -2.57 10.87 5.35
CA PHE A 59 -1.84 10.17 6.40
C PHE A 59 -2.37 8.74 6.61
N LEU A 60 -3.69 8.54 6.58
CA LEU A 60 -4.30 7.21 6.62
C LEU A 60 -3.92 6.38 5.38
N ALA A 61 -3.84 6.99 4.20
CA ALA A 61 -3.38 6.32 2.99
C ALA A 61 -1.93 5.84 3.09
N LEU A 62 -1.08 6.52 3.85
CA LEU A 62 0.30 6.10 4.15
C LEU A 62 0.40 5.05 5.27
N LEU A 63 -0.41 5.16 6.32
CA LEU A 63 -0.36 4.22 7.46
C LEU A 63 -0.93 2.84 7.13
N LEU A 64 -2.00 2.79 6.34
CA LEU A 64 -2.68 1.53 6.02
C LEU A 64 -1.75 0.52 5.33
N PRO A 65 -1.03 0.89 4.26
CA PRO A 65 -0.17 -0.02 3.52
C PRO A 65 1.04 -0.43 4.35
N VAL A 66 1.63 0.49 5.13
CA VAL A 66 2.74 0.18 6.03
C VAL A 66 2.33 -0.85 7.08
N THR A 67 1.14 -0.70 7.67
CA THR A 67 0.62 -1.65 8.65
C THR A 67 0.27 -2.99 8.00
N LYS A 68 -0.36 -2.97 6.83
CA LYS A 68 -0.80 -4.17 6.10
C LYS A 68 0.37 -4.99 5.57
N TRP A 69 1.39 -4.32 5.05
CA TRP A 69 2.58 -4.94 4.46
C TRP A 69 3.76 -5.00 5.42
N ARG A 70 3.54 -4.72 6.72
CA ARG A 70 4.59 -4.86 7.75
C ARG A 70 5.20 -6.25 7.70
N HIS A 71 4.39 -7.31 7.58
CA HIS A 71 4.87 -8.69 7.44
C HIS A 71 5.67 -8.94 6.15
N CYS A 72 5.31 -8.26 5.06
CA CYS A 72 6.04 -8.38 3.78
C CYS A 72 7.40 -7.69 3.86
N LYS A 73 7.51 -6.62 4.68
CA LYS A 73 8.78 -5.96 5.02
C LYS A 73 9.57 -6.69 6.10
N ASP A 74 8.93 -7.35 7.06
CA ASP A 74 9.56 -8.01 8.21
C ASP A 74 10.45 -9.21 7.81
N ARG A 75 10.21 -9.80 6.63
CA ARG A 75 11.13 -10.78 6.04
C ARG A 75 12.49 -10.20 5.65
N VAL A 76 12.66 -8.88 5.61
CA VAL A 76 13.94 -8.20 5.35
C VAL A 76 14.77 -8.03 6.63
N ASP A 77 14.15 -8.02 7.82
CA ASP A 77 14.84 -7.70 9.09
C ASP A 77 15.11 -8.92 9.99
N ARG A 78 15.12 -10.15 9.45
CA ARG A 78 15.67 -11.29 10.20
C ARG A 78 17.14 -11.51 9.83
N PRO A 79 18.11 -10.95 10.58
CA PRO A 79 19.49 -11.39 10.47
C PRO A 79 19.58 -12.81 11.02
N GLY A 80 20.01 -13.74 10.17
CA GLY A 80 20.63 -15.02 10.54
C GLY A 80 19.82 -15.95 11.45
N LYS A 81 19.21 -16.97 10.85
CA LYS A 81 19.30 -18.31 11.43
C LYS A 81 19.81 -19.27 10.38
#